data_AF-A0A662BBV4-F1
#
_entry.id   AF-A0A662BBV4-F1
#
_cell.length_a   1.000
_cell.length_b   1.000
_cell.length_c   1.000
_cell.angle_alpha   90.00
_cell.angle_beta   90.00
_cell.angle_gamma   90.00
#
_symmetry.space_group_name_H-M   'P 1'
#
loop_
_entity.id
_entity.type
_entity.pdbx_description
1 polymer ?
#
loop_
_entity_poly.entity_id
_entity_poly.type
_entity_poly.pdbx_seq_one_letter_code
_entity_poly.pdbx_strand_id
1 'polypeptide(L)'
;MRRVVITGMGIYSCLGENLNEVKESLYKGKSGIIFDAERKEFGYRSGLTGMVKDPDIKKSLSRRQRISMGQEAQFAYVATVEALKNAKIDDQFLIDNEIGILYGNDSTSQSVVESIDKVREKKDTTLVGSGAIFKSMNCTVTMNLATIFKLKGINLTISAACASGSQSVGLGYHLIKSGLQDTIICGGAQEINKYAMATFDGLGVFSVNEDNPSKAS
;
A
#
# COMPACT_ATOMS: atom_id res chain seq x y z
N MET A 1 -29.78 -12.71 -3.97
CA MET A 1 -28.50 -12.08 -3.59
C MET A 1 -27.39 -13.10 -3.72
N ARG A 2 -26.26 -12.76 -4.35
CA ARG A 2 -25.16 -13.71 -4.53
C ARG A 2 -24.41 -13.93 -3.22
N ARG A 3 -23.86 -15.14 -3.03
CA ARG A 3 -22.87 -15.40 -1.98
C ARG A 3 -21.53 -14.81 -2.42
N VAL A 4 -20.78 -14.29 -1.45
CA VAL A 4 -19.44 -13.73 -1.67
C VAL A 4 -18.46 -14.55 -0.84
N VAL A 5 -17.31 -14.88 -1.41
CA VAL A 5 -16.26 -15.67 -0.76
C VAL A 5 -14.90 -15.01 -0.99
N ILE A 6 -13.96 -15.22 -0.07
CA ILE A 6 -12.55 -14.84 -0.25
C ILE A 6 -11.83 -16.04 -0.87
N THR A 7 -11.28 -15.87 -2.06
CA THR A 7 -10.58 -16.93 -2.80
C THR A 7 -9.07 -16.88 -2.65
N GLY A 8 -8.51 -15.72 -2.32
CA GLY A 8 -7.09 -15.56 -2.06
C GLY A 8 -6.78 -14.37 -1.17
N MET A 9 -5.65 -14.43 -0.48
CA MET A 9 -5.12 -13.37 0.38
C MET A 9 -3.63 -13.19 0.13
N GLY A 10 -3.13 -11.99 0.40
CA GLY A 10 -1.70 -11.70 0.38
C GLY A 10 -1.40 -10.52 1.29
N ILE A 11 -0.18 -10.47 1.82
CA ILE A 11 0.20 -9.48 2.81
C ILE A 11 1.69 -9.15 2.73
N TYR A 12 2.01 -7.88 2.92
CA TYR A 12 3.38 -7.39 3.02
C TYR A 12 3.43 -6.34 4.13
N SER A 13 4.09 -6.65 5.24
CA SER A 13 3.96 -5.88 6.48
C SER A 13 5.20 -5.96 7.36
N CYS A 14 5.19 -5.22 8.47
CA CYS A 14 6.26 -5.27 9.46
C CYS A 14 6.36 -6.61 10.22
N LEU A 15 5.35 -7.48 10.08
CA LEU A 15 5.35 -8.82 10.66
C LEU A 15 5.85 -9.90 9.70
N GLY A 16 6.08 -9.56 8.43
CA GLY A 16 6.49 -10.51 7.41
C GLY A 16 6.17 -10.04 6.00
N GLU A 17 6.93 -10.58 5.05
CA GLU A 17 6.86 -10.25 3.62
C GLU A 17 5.85 -11.15 2.85
N ASN A 18 5.16 -12.06 3.54
CA ASN A 18 4.15 -12.98 2.98
C ASN A 18 3.25 -13.56 4.09
N LEU A 19 2.19 -14.28 3.69
CA LEU A 19 1.22 -14.90 4.60
C LEU A 19 1.87 -15.85 5.63
N ASN A 20 2.88 -16.62 5.24
CA ASN A 20 3.51 -17.59 6.13
C ASN A 20 4.33 -16.87 7.22
N GLU A 21 5.14 -15.89 6.85
CA GLU A 21 5.92 -15.11 7.81
C GLU A 21 5.02 -14.34 8.78
N VAL A 22 3.97 -13.67 8.27
CA VAL A 22 3.03 -12.96 9.14
C VAL A 22 2.33 -13.92 10.09
N LYS A 23 1.86 -15.07 9.58
CA LYS A 23 1.27 -16.13 10.40
C LYS A 23 2.21 -16.55 11.53
N GLU A 24 3.46 -16.86 11.22
CA GLU A 24 4.44 -17.25 12.22
C GLU A 24 4.71 -16.16 13.26
N SER A 25 4.88 -14.91 12.83
CA SER A 25 5.09 -13.78 13.72
C SER A 25 3.91 -13.59 14.67
N LEU A 26 2.68 -13.73 14.17
CA LEU A 26 1.47 -13.66 15.00
C LEU A 26 1.41 -14.79 16.04
N TYR A 27 1.66 -16.05 15.63
CA TYR A 27 1.68 -17.18 16.58
C TYR A 27 2.76 -17.06 17.65
N LYS A 28 3.91 -16.47 17.30
CA LYS A 28 5.06 -16.31 18.21
C LYS A 28 5.00 -15.00 19.01
N GLY A 29 4.05 -14.11 18.74
CA GLY A 29 4.00 -12.77 19.35
C GLY A 29 5.21 -11.88 19.01
N LYS A 30 5.79 -12.06 17.81
CA LYS A 30 6.96 -11.28 17.37
C LYS A 30 6.51 -9.88 16.95
N SER A 31 7.09 -8.85 17.57
CA SER A 31 6.84 -7.46 17.19
C SER A 31 7.61 -7.06 15.93
N GLY A 32 6.98 -6.26 15.07
CA GLY A 32 7.58 -5.60 13.90
C GLY A 32 8.02 -4.16 14.17
N ILE A 33 7.94 -3.71 15.42
CA ILE A 33 8.28 -2.33 15.81
C ILE A 33 9.78 -2.22 16.07
N ILE A 34 10.41 -1.22 15.46
CA ILE A 34 11.81 -0.88 15.67
C ILE A 34 11.96 0.60 16.04
N PHE A 35 13.15 0.95 16.50
CA PHE A 35 13.61 2.33 16.53
C PHE A 35 14.23 2.70 15.18
N ASP A 36 13.73 3.77 14.59
CA ASP A 36 14.16 4.35 13.32
C ASP A 36 14.85 5.69 13.57
N ALA A 37 16.18 5.69 13.45
CA ALA A 37 16.99 6.87 13.67
C ALA A 37 16.66 8.01 12.70
N GLU A 38 16.21 7.70 11.49
CA GLU A 38 15.86 8.71 10.49
C GLU A 38 14.69 9.59 10.96
N ARG A 39 13.72 9.01 11.68
CA ARG A 39 12.62 9.78 12.28
C ARG A 39 13.13 10.79 13.31
N LYS A 40 14.08 10.38 14.18
CA LYS A 40 14.68 11.28 15.17
C LYS A 40 15.45 12.41 14.53
N GLU A 41 16.28 12.11 13.54
CA GLU A 41 17.04 13.12 12.78
C GLU A 41 16.10 14.10 12.06
N PHE A 42 14.96 13.61 11.59
CA PHE A 42 13.93 14.44 10.96
C PHE A 42 13.13 15.31 11.95
N GLY A 43 13.28 15.08 13.26
CA GLY A 43 12.64 15.87 14.32
C GLY A 43 11.41 15.24 14.96
N TYR A 44 11.19 13.94 14.76
CA TYR A 44 10.10 13.24 15.45
C TYR A 44 10.33 13.17 16.96
N ARG A 45 9.24 13.31 17.73
CA ARG A 45 9.22 12.97 19.15
C ARG A 45 9.40 11.47 19.35
N SER A 46 8.68 10.66 18.58
CA SER A 46 8.78 9.19 18.58
C SER A 46 9.61 8.67 17.40
N GLY A 47 10.73 8.02 17.72
CA GLY A 47 11.54 7.29 16.75
C GLY A 47 10.96 5.91 16.38
N LEU A 48 9.78 5.53 16.88
CA LEU A 48 9.25 4.18 16.67
C LEU A 48 8.52 4.05 15.34
N THR A 49 8.65 2.90 14.69
CA THR A 49 7.88 2.56 13.49
C THR A 49 7.68 1.06 13.34
N GLY A 50 6.55 0.66 12.74
CA GLY A 50 6.40 -0.68 12.18
C GLY A 50 7.14 -0.74 10.85
N MET A 51 8.38 -1.21 10.87
CA MET A 51 9.24 -1.17 9.70
C MET A 51 8.80 -2.18 8.65
N VAL A 52 8.53 -1.69 7.45
CA VAL A 52 8.24 -2.49 6.26
C VAL A 52 9.38 -2.27 5.28
N LYS A 53 10.08 -3.33 4.94
CA LYS A 53 11.23 -3.27 4.02
C LYS A 53 10.76 -2.92 2.61
N ASP A 54 11.56 -2.18 1.83
CA ASP A 54 11.21 -1.96 0.44
C ASP A 54 11.31 -3.28 -0.38
N PRO A 55 10.27 -3.66 -1.14
CA PRO A 55 10.28 -4.90 -1.90
C PRO A 55 11.19 -4.82 -3.13
N ASP A 56 11.94 -5.89 -3.44
CA ASP A 56 12.70 -5.97 -4.70
C ASP A 56 11.81 -6.43 -5.86
N ILE A 57 11.27 -5.45 -6.58
CA ILE A 57 10.39 -5.64 -7.74
C ILE A 57 11.12 -5.48 -9.08
N LYS A 58 12.46 -5.36 -9.10
CA LYS A 58 13.21 -5.08 -10.34
C LYS A 58 13.10 -6.20 -11.38
N LYS A 59 13.00 -7.45 -10.93
CA LYS A 59 12.85 -8.62 -11.79
C LYS A 59 11.42 -8.81 -12.28
N SER A 60 10.44 -8.33 -11.51
CA SER A 60 9.01 -8.52 -11.79
C SER A 60 8.42 -7.40 -12.65
N LEU A 61 8.94 -6.18 -12.54
CA LEU A 61 8.40 -5.00 -13.20
C LEU A 61 9.47 -4.22 -14.00
N SER A 62 9.08 -3.81 -15.20
CA SER A 62 9.90 -2.95 -16.05
C SER A 62 10.19 -1.61 -15.36
N ARG A 63 11.28 -0.95 -15.77
CA ARG A 63 11.59 0.41 -15.27
C ARG A 63 10.42 1.37 -15.47
N ARG A 64 9.71 1.28 -16.60
CA ARG A 64 8.57 2.13 -16.93
C ARG A 64 7.38 1.93 -15.97
N GLN A 65 7.14 0.71 -15.50
CA GLN A 65 6.11 0.46 -14.47
C GLN A 65 6.57 0.95 -13.10
N ARG A 66 7.84 0.75 -12.75
CA ARG A 66 8.35 1.14 -11.42
C ARG A 66 8.45 2.64 -11.22
N ILE A 67 8.66 3.43 -12.28
CA ILE A 67 8.79 4.90 -12.14
C ILE A 67 7.51 5.59 -11.67
N SER A 68 6.34 4.97 -11.82
CA SER A 68 5.04 5.51 -11.39
C SER A 68 4.60 5.03 -10.01
N MET A 69 5.40 4.20 -9.33
CA MET A 69 5.02 3.59 -8.05
C MET A 69 5.71 4.30 -6.87
N GLY A 70 4.89 4.78 -5.92
CA GLY A 70 5.32 5.15 -4.56
C GLY A 70 5.50 3.91 -3.69
N GLN A 71 5.73 4.08 -2.38
CA GLN A 71 6.02 2.95 -1.49
C GLN A 71 4.77 2.08 -1.28
N GLU A 72 3.62 2.72 -1.03
CA GLU A 72 2.30 2.11 -0.92
C GLU A 72 1.91 1.28 -2.14
N ALA A 73 2.17 1.77 -3.37
CA ALA A 73 1.89 1.02 -4.59
C ALA A 73 2.78 -0.22 -4.73
N GLN A 74 4.03 -0.16 -4.26
CA GLN A 74 4.95 -1.30 -4.28
C GLN A 74 4.54 -2.38 -3.27
N PHE A 75 4.18 -1.98 -2.05
CA PHE A 75 3.62 -2.90 -1.05
C PHE A 75 2.33 -3.55 -1.54
N ALA A 76 1.42 -2.76 -2.09
CA ALA A 76 0.17 -3.26 -2.66
C ALA A 76 0.42 -4.24 -3.81
N TYR A 77 1.42 -3.99 -4.67
CA TYR A 77 1.77 -4.88 -5.77
C TYR A 77 2.19 -6.26 -5.27
N VAL A 78 3.15 -6.34 -4.34
CA VAL A 78 3.63 -7.64 -3.85
C VAL A 78 2.57 -8.41 -3.07
N ALA A 79 1.76 -7.71 -2.25
CA ALA A 79 0.62 -8.32 -1.58
C ALA A 79 -0.44 -8.83 -2.58
N THR A 80 -0.70 -8.09 -3.65
CA THR A 80 -1.65 -8.49 -4.69
C THR A 80 -1.14 -9.67 -5.51
N VAL A 81 0.17 -9.73 -5.82
CA VAL A 81 0.77 -10.91 -6.47
C VAL A 81 0.59 -12.16 -5.62
N GLU A 82 0.83 -12.07 -4.31
CA GLU A 82 0.59 -13.19 -3.40
C GLU A 82 -0.90 -13.58 -3.36
N ALA A 83 -1.81 -12.61 -3.31
CA ALA A 83 -3.26 -12.85 -3.30
C ALA A 83 -3.76 -13.55 -4.57
N LEU A 84 -3.32 -13.10 -5.75
CA LEU A 84 -3.66 -13.72 -7.03
C LEU A 84 -3.12 -15.14 -7.12
N LYS A 85 -1.87 -15.35 -6.70
CA LYS A 85 -1.27 -16.70 -6.63
C LYS A 85 -2.03 -17.62 -5.67
N ASN A 86 -2.43 -17.12 -4.50
CA ASN A 86 -3.20 -17.87 -3.51
C ASN A 86 -4.59 -18.25 -4.05
N ALA A 87 -5.23 -17.36 -4.82
CA ALA A 87 -6.48 -17.61 -5.53
C ALA A 87 -6.33 -18.51 -6.78
N LYS A 88 -5.11 -18.86 -7.18
CA LYS A 88 -4.79 -19.54 -8.45
C LYS A 88 -5.31 -18.79 -9.68
N ILE A 89 -5.28 -17.46 -9.62
CA ILE A 89 -5.58 -16.58 -10.76
C ILE A 89 -4.27 -16.31 -11.52
N ASP A 90 -4.22 -16.72 -12.78
CA ASP A 90 -3.09 -16.49 -13.68
C ASP A 90 -3.37 -15.33 -14.66
N ASP A 91 -2.37 -14.99 -15.47
CA ASP A 91 -2.47 -13.89 -16.44
C ASP A 91 -3.57 -14.12 -17.48
N GLN A 92 -3.83 -15.38 -17.86
CA GLN A 92 -4.88 -15.71 -18.82
C GLN A 92 -6.26 -15.43 -18.22
N PHE A 93 -6.47 -15.83 -16.96
CA PHE A 93 -7.69 -15.49 -16.23
C PHE A 93 -7.91 -13.98 -16.13
N LEU A 94 -6.86 -13.20 -15.83
CA LEU A 94 -6.94 -11.72 -15.81
C LEU A 94 -7.34 -11.13 -17.18
N ILE A 95 -6.90 -11.74 -18.29
CA ILE A 95 -7.23 -11.29 -19.64
C ILE A 95 -8.68 -11.63 -20.00
N ASP A 96 -9.12 -12.85 -19.67
CA ASP A 96 -10.41 -13.40 -20.09
C ASP A 96 -11.59 -12.91 -19.24
N ASN A 97 -11.32 -12.38 -18.05
CA ASN A 97 -12.35 -11.99 -17.11
C ASN A 97 -12.33 -10.48 -16.83
N GLU A 98 -13.52 -9.91 -16.62
CA GLU A 98 -13.66 -8.57 -16.09
C GLU A 98 -13.44 -8.59 -14.57
N ILE A 99 -12.28 -8.12 -14.13
CA ILE A 99 -11.92 -8.07 -12.71
C ILE A 99 -11.80 -6.62 -12.28
N GLY A 100 -12.48 -6.29 -11.17
CA GLY A 100 -12.39 -4.99 -10.54
C GLY A 100 -11.27 -4.88 -9.51
N ILE A 101 -10.98 -3.66 -9.08
CA ILE A 101 -10.06 -3.33 -8.01
C ILE A 101 -10.62 -2.23 -7.12
N LEU A 102 -10.59 -2.48 -5.82
CA LEU A 102 -10.89 -1.52 -4.77
C LEU A 102 -9.75 -1.54 -3.76
N TYR A 103 -8.96 -0.47 -3.70
CA TYR A 103 -7.89 -0.37 -2.72
C TYR A 103 -8.07 0.86 -1.85
N GLY A 104 -7.84 0.67 -0.56
CA GLY A 104 -7.70 1.75 0.41
C GLY A 104 -6.33 2.41 0.26
N ASN A 105 -6.29 3.71 0.02
CA ASN A 105 -5.09 4.53 0.19
C ASN A 105 -5.54 5.91 0.68
N ASP A 106 -5.06 6.28 1.86
CA ASP A 106 -5.51 7.50 2.52
C ASP A 106 -4.87 8.74 1.89
N SER A 107 -3.56 8.67 1.65
CA SER A 107 -2.73 9.79 1.22
C SER A 107 -1.45 9.32 0.51
N THR A 108 -0.81 10.25 -0.17
CA THR A 108 0.56 10.15 -0.68
C THR A 108 1.32 11.42 -0.34
N SER A 109 2.33 11.33 0.52
CA SER A 109 3.09 12.46 1.06
C SER A 109 4.49 12.52 0.47
N GLN A 110 5.23 11.41 0.42
CA GLN A 110 6.64 11.43 -0.01
C GLN A 110 6.80 12.02 -1.41
N SER A 111 6.06 11.50 -2.39
CA SER A 111 6.16 11.97 -3.77
C SER A 111 5.73 13.43 -3.93
N VAL A 112 4.78 13.91 -3.11
CA VAL A 112 4.34 15.31 -3.15
C VAL A 112 5.46 16.21 -2.64
N VAL A 113 6.03 15.89 -1.47
CA VAL A 113 7.11 16.67 -0.86
C VAL A 113 8.32 16.71 -1.78
N GLU A 114 8.82 15.55 -2.23
CA GLU A 114 10.00 15.46 -3.09
C GLU A 114 9.82 16.20 -4.42
N SER A 115 8.62 16.11 -5.02
CA SER A 115 8.34 16.79 -6.29
C SER A 115 8.34 18.31 -6.12
N ILE A 116 7.67 18.80 -5.07
CA ILE A 116 7.56 20.24 -4.82
C ILE A 116 8.91 20.83 -4.39
N ASP A 117 9.69 20.13 -3.58
CA ASP A 117 11.03 20.57 -3.20
C ASP A 117 11.96 20.65 -4.40
N LYS A 118 11.87 19.69 -5.33
CA LYS A 118 12.59 19.76 -6.61
C LYS A 118 12.20 20.99 -7.43
N VAL A 119 10.91 21.33 -7.51
CA VAL A 119 10.46 22.56 -8.20
C VAL A 119 10.96 23.81 -7.47
N ARG A 120 10.94 23.83 -6.13
CA ARG A 120 11.43 24.97 -5.34
C ARG A 120 12.92 25.20 -5.56
N GLU A 121 13.71 24.13 -5.60
CA GLU A 121 15.16 24.16 -5.82
C GLU A 121 15.49 24.58 -7.26
N LYS A 122 14.88 23.91 -8.24
CA LYS A 122 15.24 24.06 -9.65
C LYS A 122 14.52 25.20 -10.37
N LYS A 123 13.42 25.71 -9.80
CA LYS A 123 12.52 26.69 -10.41
C LYS A 123 11.98 26.26 -11.79
N ASP A 124 11.81 24.95 -11.99
CA ASP A 124 11.36 24.37 -13.26
C ASP A 124 10.50 23.13 -13.01
N THR A 125 9.23 23.17 -13.45
CA THR A 125 8.26 22.09 -13.28
C THR A 125 8.51 20.92 -14.23
N THR A 126 9.20 21.12 -15.35
CA THR A 126 9.48 20.07 -16.34
C THR A 126 10.45 19.01 -15.80
N LEU A 127 11.24 19.36 -14.78
CA LEU A 127 12.23 18.47 -14.17
C LEU A 127 11.65 17.49 -13.16
N VAL A 128 10.37 17.59 -12.79
CA VAL A 128 9.74 16.71 -11.79
C VAL A 128 9.73 15.24 -12.24
N GLY A 129 9.60 15.00 -13.55
CA GLY A 129 9.62 13.68 -14.16
C GLY A 129 8.24 13.05 -14.30
N SER A 130 8.06 12.25 -15.35
CA SER A 130 6.75 11.73 -15.79
C SER A 130 6.06 10.80 -14.79
N GLY A 131 6.82 10.15 -13.91
CA GLY A 131 6.27 9.25 -12.90
C GLY A 131 5.64 9.97 -11.70
N ALA A 132 6.00 11.23 -11.45
CA ALA A 132 5.66 11.92 -10.20
C ALA A 132 4.15 12.07 -9.97
N ILE A 133 3.41 12.45 -11.02
CA ILE A 133 1.95 12.61 -10.93
C ILE A 133 1.27 11.29 -10.54
N PHE A 134 1.75 10.17 -11.08
CA PHE A 134 1.20 8.86 -10.78
C PHE A 134 1.53 8.38 -9.38
N LYS A 135 2.61 8.90 -8.77
CA LYS A 135 2.94 8.64 -7.36
C LYS A 135 2.16 9.54 -6.40
N SER A 136 1.86 10.78 -6.80
CA SER A 136 1.32 11.82 -5.92
C SER A 136 -0.20 11.87 -5.82
N MET A 137 -0.90 11.07 -6.61
CA MET A 137 -2.35 10.96 -6.50
C MET A 137 -2.70 9.89 -5.48
N ASN A 138 -3.71 10.13 -4.64
CA ASN A 138 -4.23 9.11 -3.71
C ASN A 138 -4.65 7.82 -4.45
N CYS A 139 -5.01 7.90 -5.74
CA CYS A 139 -5.32 6.72 -6.55
C CYS A 139 -4.10 5.99 -7.12
N THR A 140 -2.87 6.30 -6.67
CA THR A 140 -1.62 5.70 -7.17
C THR A 140 -1.67 4.17 -7.13
N VAL A 141 -2.22 3.58 -6.07
CA VAL A 141 -2.31 2.13 -5.91
C VAL A 141 -3.20 1.54 -7.00
N THR A 142 -4.46 1.97 -7.11
CA THR A 142 -5.38 1.36 -8.07
C THR A 142 -5.00 1.67 -9.51
N MET A 143 -4.45 2.86 -9.81
CA MET A 143 -3.97 3.20 -11.15
C MET A 143 -2.81 2.31 -11.60
N ASN A 144 -1.81 2.11 -10.73
CA ASN A 144 -0.67 1.25 -11.05
C ASN A 144 -1.12 -0.21 -11.19
N LEU A 145 -1.85 -0.74 -10.20
CA LEU A 145 -2.23 -2.15 -10.20
C LEU A 145 -3.23 -2.50 -11.31
N ALA A 146 -4.22 -1.66 -11.58
CA ALA A 146 -5.15 -1.89 -12.69
C ALA A 146 -4.42 -1.98 -14.04
N THR A 147 -3.42 -1.13 -14.25
CA THR A 147 -2.61 -1.12 -15.47
C THR A 147 -1.69 -2.35 -15.55
N ILE A 148 -1.00 -2.68 -14.46
CA ILE A 148 -0.07 -3.81 -14.40
C ILE A 148 -0.79 -5.14 -14.62
N PHE A 149 -1.95 -5.32 -13.98
CA PHE A 149 -2.74 -6.56 -14.05
C PHE A 149 -3.82 -6.54 -15.15
N LYS A 150 -3.86 -5.49 -15.99
CA LYS A 150 -4.79 -5.34 -17.12
C LYS A 150 -6.27 -5.48 -16.71
N LEU A 151 -6.62 -4.94 -15.55
CA LEU A 151 -7.96 -5.02 -14.98
C LEU A 151 -8.95 -4.17 -15.77
N LYS A 152 -10.17 -4.69 -15.95
CA LYS A 152 -11.21 -4.10 -16.84
C LYS A 152 -12.52 -3.79 -16.13
N GLY A 153 -12.65 -4.20 -14.87
CA GLY A 153 -13.84 -3.96 -14.06
C GLY A 153 -13.83 -2.62 -13.35
N ILE A 154 -14.57 -2.54 -12.24
CA ILE A 154 -14.60 -1.33 -11.41
C ILE A 154 -13.19 -0.97 -10.92
N ASN A 155 -12.85 0.31 -10.91
CA ASN A 155 -11.56 0.79 -10.43
C ASN A 155 -11.79 2.03 -9.56
N LEU A 156 -11.77 1.86 -8.24
CA LEU A 156 -11.96 2.95 -7.29
C LEU A 156 -10.95 2.87 -6.15
N THR A 157 -10.41 4.02 -5.79
CA THR A 157 -9.65 4.20 -4.56
C THR A 157 -10.58 4.66 -3.45
N ILE A 158 -10.39 4.11 -2.25
CA ILE A 158 -11.17 4.46 -1.06
C ILE A 158 -10.23 5.14 -0.06
N SER A 159 -10.65 6.30 0.44
CA SER A 159 -9.94 7.05 1.47
C SER A 159 -10.93 7.38 2.57
N ALA A 160 -10.70 6.75 3.72
CA ALA A 160 -11.46 6.87 4.96
C ALA A 160 -10.54 6.67 6.16
N ALA A 161 -9.34 7.29 6.13
CA ALA A 161 -8.31 7.14 7.15
C ALA A 161 -8.01 5.65 7.45
N CYS A 162 -7.93 5.29 8.73
CA CYS A 162 -7.65 3.92 9.19
C CYS A 162 -8.68 2.88 8.70
N ALA A 163 -9.89 3.30 8.30
CA ALA A 163 -10.93 2.39 7.83
C ALA A 163 -10.82 2.04 6.33
N SER A 164 -9.95 2.72 5.57
CA SER A 164 -9.90 2.64 4.10
C SER A 164 -9.84 1.21 3.54
N GLY A 165 -8.95 0.38 4.08
CA GLY A 165 -8.81 -1.02 3.64
C GLY A 165 -10.02 -1.89 4.02
N SER A 166 -10.67 -1.63 5.14
CA SER A 166 -11.88 -2.37 5.54
C SER A 166 -13.09 -1.97 4.68
N GLN A 167 -13.20 -0.68 4.34
CA GLN A 167 -14.25 -0.17 3.47
C GLN A 167 -14.11 -0.68 2.03
N SER A 168 -12.89 -0.91 1.55
CA SER A 168 -12.68 -1.52 0.22
C SER A 168 -13.21 -2.94 0.14
N VAL A 169 -12.97 -3.75 1.17
CA VAL A 169 -13.55 -5.10 1.27
C VAL A 169 -15.07 -5.04 1.40
N GLY A 170 -15.60 -4.13 2.22
CA GLY A 170 -17.05 -3.94 2.40
C GLY A 170 -17.76 -3.54 1.09
N LEU A 171 -17.20 -2.57 0.37
CA LEU A 171 -17.75 -2.15 -0.93
C LEU A 171 -17.65 -3.28 -1.96
N GLY A 172 -16.52 -4.01 -1.99
CA GLY A 172 -16.34 -5.17 -2.87
C GLY A 172 -17.40 -6.25 -2.61
N TYR A 173 -17.68 -6.54 -1.34
CA TYR A 173 -18.78 -7.41 -0.95
C TYR A 173 -20.13 -6.94 -1.52
N HIS A 174 -20.47 -5.66 -1.39
CA HIS A 174 -21.74 -5.13 -1.89
C HIS A 174 -21.86 -5.20 -3.41
N LEU A 175 -20.80 -4.92 -4.15
CA LEU A 175 -20.78 -5.01 -5.61
C LEU A 175 -20.93 -6.45 -6.10
N ILE A 176 -20.24 -7.40 -5.47
CA ILE A 176 -20.37 -8.82 -5.82
C ILE A 176 -21.76 -9.33 -5.43
N LYS A 177 -22.25 -9.03 -4.23
CA LYS A 177 -23.56 -9.47 -3.75
C LYS A 177 -24.73 -8.98 -4.62
N SER A 178 -24.61 -7.77 -5.17
CA SER A 178 -25.64 -7.10 -5.98
C SER A 178 -25.66 -7.49 -7.46
N GLY A 179 -24.64 -8.16 -7.98
CA GLY A 179 -24.60 -8.52 -9.40
C GLY A 179 -23.68 -7.66 -10.27
N LEU A 180 -23.04 -6.62 -9.70
CA LEU A 180 -22.35 -5.59 -10.49
C LEU A 180 -20.93 -5.98 -10.91
N GLN A 181 -20.29 -6.91 -10.20
CA GLN A 181 -18.95 -7.45 -10.51
C GLN A 181 -18.85 -8.90 -10.04
N ASP A 182 -18.11 -9.75 -10.74
CA ASP A 182 -17.95 -11.16 -10.35
C ASP A 182 -16.71 -11.40 -9.49
N THR A 183 -15.65 -10.64 -9.76
CA THR A 183 -14.37 -10.73 -9.06
C THR A 183 -13.83 -9.33 -8.82
N ILE A 184 -13.40 -9.05 -7.58
CA ILE A 184 -12.79 -7.77 -7.22
C ILE A 184 -11.57 -8.02 -6.34
N ILE A 185 -10.43 -7.42 -6.70
CA ILE A 185 -9.25 -7.34 -5.84
C ILE A 185 -9.51 -6.24 -4.80
N CYS A 186 -9.61 -6.60 -3.53
CA CYS A 186 -9.83 -5.67 -2.42
C CYS A 186 -8.60 -5.59 -1.53
N GLY A 187 -8.25 -4.40 -1.03
CA GLY A 187 -7.12 -4.26 -0.10
C GLY A 187 -6.92 -2.86 0.44
N GLY A 188 -5.79 -2.62 1.09
CA GLY A 188 -5.34 -1.30 1.52
C GLY A 188 -3.81 -1.25 1.60
N ALA A 189 -3.23 -0.09 1.30
CA ALA A 189 -1.79 0.13 1.41
C ALA A 189 -1.49 1.58 1.79
N GLN A 190 -0.41 1.76 2.55
CA GLN A 190 0.06 3.06 2.99
C GLN A 190 1.57 3.07 3.08
N GLU A 191 2.18 4.21 2.74
CA GLU A 191 3.60 4.47 2.92
C GLU A 191 3.94 4.67 4.41
N ILE A 192 5.17 4.36 4.80
CA ILE A 192 5.60 4.44 6.21
C ILE A 192 6.75 5.43 6.44
N ASN A 193 7.16 6.14 5.40
CA ASN A 193 8.27 7.08 5.44
C ASN A 193 8.01 8.27 6.39
N LYS A 194 9.08 9.03 6.64
CA LYS A 194 9.08 10.19 7.54
C LYS A 194 8.21 11.38 7.09
N TYR A 195 7.78 11.44 5.83
CA TYR A 195 6.88 12.50 5.38
C TYR A 195 5.43 12.13 5.69
N ALA A 196 5.06 10.88 5.47
CA ALA A 196 3.70 10.36 5.64
C ALA A 196 3.20 10.43 7.09
N MET A 197 4.10 10.28 8.06
CA MET A 197 3.75 10.07 9.46
C MET A 197 4.00 11.29 10.36
N ALA A 198 4.59 12.38 9.84
CA ALA A 198 5.07 13.48 10.66
C ALA A 198 3.95 14.27 11.33
N THR A 199 2.81 14.41 10.66
CA THR A 199 1.63 15.09 11.21
C THR A 199 1.05 14.34 12.41
N PHE A 200 1.09 13.01 12.41
CA PHE A 200 0.68 12.19 13.55
C PHE A 200 1.65 12.35 14.73
N ASP A 201 2.96 12.35 14.48
CA ASP A 201 3.94 12.63 15.54
C ASP A 201 3.75 14.02 16.15
N GLY A 202 3.48 15.03 15.32
CA GLY A 202 3.17 16.40 15.77
C GLY A 202 1.91 16.51 16.65
N LEU A 203 0.95 15.59 16.50
CA LEU A 203 -0.20 15.47 17.40
C LEU A 203 0.14 14.75 18.73
N GLY A 204 1.31 14.12 18.82
CA GLY A 204 1.75 13.39 20.00
C GLY A 204 1.01 12.06 20.21
N VAL A 205 0.48 11.45 19.15
CA VAL A 205 -0.30 10.20 19.25
C VAL A 205 0.55 8.93 19.19
N PHE A 206 1.85 9.04 18.91
CA PHE A 206 2.78 7.91 18.91
C PHE A 206 3.31 7.63 20.32
N SER A 207 3.55 6.34 20.60
CA SER A 207 4.25 5.94 21.82
C SER A 207 5.66 6.53 21.84
N VAL A 208 6.11 6.96 23.02
CA VAL A 208 7.47 7.47 23.26
C VAL A 208 8.31 6.48 24.09
N ASN A 209 7.82 5.25 24.31
CA ASN A 209 8.54 4.20 25.01
C ASN A 209 9.59 3.56 24.10
N GLU A 210 10.70 4.26 23.91
CA GLU A 210 11.76 3.91 22.95
C GLU A 210 12.78 2.90 23.49
N ASP A 211 12.86 2.72 24.81
CA ASP A 211 13.83 1.83 25.46
C ASP A 211 13.64 0.37 25.05
N ASN A 212 12.40 -0.02 24.74
CA ASN A 212 12.09 -1.35 24.25
C ASN A 212 11.04 -1.30 23.13
N PRO A 213 11.46 -1.04 21.87
CA PRO A 213 10.53 -0.89 20.74
C PRO A 213 9.56 -2.07 20.58
N SER A 214 10.03 -3.29 20.89
CA SER A 214 9.22 -4.50 20.80
C SER A 214 8.06 -4.56 21.81
N LYS A 215 8.09 -3.70 22.85
CA LYS A 215 7.10 -3.59 23.94
C LYS A 215 6.58 -2.17 24.10
N ALA A 216 6.58 -1.39 23.02
CA ALA A 216 6.27 0.04 23.08
C ALA A 216 4.76 0.36 23.20
N SER A 217 3.87 -0.63 23.12
CA SER A 217 2.42 -0.47 23.35
C SER A 217 2.09 -0.17 24.81
#